data_AF-A0A8T4NY39-F1
#
_entry.id   AF-A0A8T4NY39-F1
#
_cell.length_a   1.000
_cell.length_b   1.000
_cell.length_c   1.000
_cell.angle_alpha   90.00
_cell.angle_beta   90.00
_cell.angle_gamma   90.00
#
_symmetry.space_group_name_H-M   'P 1'
#
loop_
_entity.id
_entity.type
_entity.pdbx_description
1 polymer ?
#
loop_
_entity_poly.entity_id
_entity_poly.type
_entity_poly.pdbx_seq_one_letter_code
_entity_poly.pdbx_strand_id
1 'polypeptide(L)'
;MAASGYSLDDMVDAATRNEGRLKQITYFDMLRLNKAFPRYYWKGLKKNHLDFRNVEDIIRNFFRFESPLSTDGIEEYMRNAMTANDFKSLDADLFIIATRLNPIPGTYKDVFCKKDFHNAEFEAQYRSDVKISDAVAASCAVPGILAPRTVRTNSHSIDFIDGETRKTLSTHVARDAGADLIFVSHTYVPYTFKEEIGSLKKYGMYTVATQAVYILVSQKIENAKLIYGAKRDAVNSVKRFIKESKMPKNMARKLMKGLLKDLRYNPDLVQITTCPSDPEFFMKPHFSPDKDCAKRIIEHGYEQGLKDLSGYRFEL
;
A
#
# COMPACT_ATOMS: atom_id res chain seq x y z
N MET A 1 -14.46 -1.56 -6.12
CA MET A 1 -15.46 -2.65 -6.02
C MET A 1 -16.50 -2.33 -4.95
N ALA A 2 -16.21 -2.43 -3.65
CA ALA A 2 -17.20 -2.05 -2.62
C ALA A 2 -17.69 -0.59 -2.78
N ALA A 3 -16.76 0.36 -2.95
CA ALA A 3 -17.10 1.77 -3.19
C ALA A 3 -17.86 2.04 -4.50
N SER A 4 -17.91 1.07 -5.42
CA SER A 4 -18.65 1.14 -6.68
C SER A 4 -19.97 0.35 -6.63
N GLY A 5 -20.44 -0.01 -5.44
CA GLY A 5 -21.76 -0.64 -5.23
C GLY A 5 -21.80 -2.17 -5.32
N TYR A 6 -20.65 -2.86 -5.31
CA TYR A 6 -20.63 -4.32 -5.13
C TYR A 6 -20.80 -4.69 -3.66
N SER A 7 -21.60 -5.72 -3.38
CA SER A 7 -21.74 -6.24 -2.02
C SER A 7 -20.50 -7.02 -1.59
N LEU A 8 -20.35 -7.27 -0.29
CA LEU A 8 -19.28 -8.12 0.22
C LEU A 8 -19.41 -9.54 -0.35
N ASP A 9 -20.64 -10.05 -0.45
CA ASP A 9 -20.92 -11.38 -1.00
C ASP A 9 -20.49 -11.48 -2.47
N ASP A 10 -20.76 -10.46 -3.29
CA ASP A 10 -20.29 -10.42 -4.69
C ASP A 10 -18.76 -10.54 -4.79
N MET A 11 -18.04 -9.91 -3.85
CA MET A 11 -16.57 -9.92 -3.84
C MET A 11 -16.02 -11.27 -3.33
N VAL A 12 -16.66 -11.86 -2.32
CA VAL A 12 -16.28 -13.17 -1.77
C VAL A 12 -16.59 -14.29 -2.76
N ASP A 13 -17.76 -14.27 -3.41
CA ASP A 13 -18.15 -15.26 -4.41
C ASP A 13 -17.25 -15.19 -5.65
N ALA A 14 -16.90 -13.99 -6.10
CA ALA A 14 -15.93 -13.82 -7.18
C ALA A 14 -14.55 -14.43 -6.82
N ALA A 15 -14.08 -14.23 -5.59
CA ALA A 15 -12.78 -14.72 -5.15
C ALA A 15 -12.74 -16.24 -4.90
N THR A 16 -13.83 -16.82 -4.39
CA THR A 16 -13.84 -18.20 -3.87
C THR A 16 -14.63 -19.18 -4.72
N ARG A 17 -15.70 -18.73 -5.39
CA ARG A 17 -16.61 -19.59 -6.16
C ARG A 17 -16.45 -19.39 -7.67
N ASN A 18 -15.98 -18.22 -8.12
CA ASN A 18 -16.04 -17.78 -9.51
C ASN A 18 -17.49 -17.74 -10.02
N GLU A 19 -18.37 -17.28 -9.15
CA GLU A 19 -19.79 -17.11 -9.40
C GLU A 19 -20.17 -15.67 -9.01
N GLY A 20 -21.31 -15.19 -9.51
CA GLY A 20 -21.83 -13.87 -9.18
C GLY A 20 -21.55 -12.79 -10.23
N ARG A 21 -21.86 -11.55 -9.86
CA ARG A 21 -21.84 -10.39 -10.78
C ARG A 21 -20.42 -9.94 -11.15
N LEU A 22 -19.44 -10.29 -10.32
CA LEU A 22 -18.04 -9.92 -10.52
C LEU A 22 -17.24 -11.15 -11.00
N LYS A 23 -16.56 -11.02 -12.14
CA LYS A 23 -15.71 -12.08 -12.68
C LYS A 23 -14.48 -12.28 -11.79
N GLN A 24 -14.10 -13.53 -11.52
CA GLN A 24 -12.82 -13.81 -10.85
C GLN A 24 -11.65 -13.27 -11.70
N ILE A 25 -10.72 -12.57 -11.03
CA ILE A 25 -9.49 -12.11 -11.66
C ILE A 25 -8.47 -13.26 -11.74
N THR A 26 -7.83 -13.43 -12.91
CA THR A 26 -6.74 -14.40 -13.08
C THR A 26 -5.42 -13.69 -13.37
N TYR A 27 -4.29 -14.41 -13.27
CA TYR A 27 -2.99 -13.87 -13.67
C TYR A 27 -2.96 -13.39 -15.12
N PHE A 28 -3.70 -14.06 -16.02
CA PHE A 28 -3.82 -13.65 -17.42
C PHE A 28 -4.65 -12.38 -17.60
N ASP A 29 -5.62 -12.14 -16.71
CA ASP A 29 -6.35 -10.87 -16.67
C ASP A 29 -5.48 -9.76 -16.07
N MET A 30 -4.65 -10.05 -15.06
CA MET A 30 -3.79 -9.04 -14.39
C MET A 30 -2.60 -8.60 -15.23
N LEU A 31 -1.92 -9.56 -15.87
CA LEU A 31 -0.60 -9.37 -16.47
C LEU A 31 -0.69 -9.35 -17.98
N ARG A 32 -0.16 -8.28 -18.59
CA ARG A 32 0.01 -8.17 -20.05
C ARG A 32 1.48 -7.98 -20.39
N LEU A 33 1.86 -8.45 -21.58
CA LEU A 33 3.18 -8.15 -22.13
C LEU A 33 3.35 -6.64 -22.31
N ASN A 34 4.43 -6.10 -21.75
CA ASN A 34 4.81 -4.71 -21.92
C ASN A 34 5.18 -4.48 -23.39
N LYS A 35 4.29 -3.82 -24.14
CA LYS A 35 4.48 -3.52 -25.57
C LYS A 35 5.71 -2.64 -25.83
N ALA A 36 6.19 -1.92 -24.83
CA ALA A 36 7.38 -1.10 -24.94
C ALA A 36 8.68 -1.88 -24.67
N PHE A 37 8.60 -3.07 -24.05
CA PHE A 37 9.75 -3.89 -23.70
C PHE A 37 10.71 -4.14 -24.88
N PRO A 38 10.27 -4.57 -26.08
CA PRO A 38 11.19 -4.77 -27.19
C PRO A 38 11.94 -3.48 -27.56
N ARG A 39 11.24 -2.34 -27.60
CA ARG A 39 11.84 -1.04 -27.97
C ARG A 39 12.92 -0.62 -26.97
N TYR A 40 12.67 -0.78 -25.67
CA TYR A 40 13.64 -0.46 -24.62
C TYR A 40 14.80 -1.44 -24.58
N TYR A 41 14.53 -2.73 -24.78
CA TYR A 41 15.53 -3.77 -24.92
C TYR A 41 16.52 -3.46 -26.05
N TRP A 42 16.02 -3.16 -27.25
CA TRP A 42 16.85 -2.82 -28.42
C TRP A 42 17.62 -1.50 -28.26
N LYS A 43 17.00 -0.46 -27.67
CA LYS A 43 17.70 0.80 -27.36
C LYS A 43 18.78 0.61 -26.30
N GLY A 44 18.51 -0.21 -25.28
CA GLY A 44 19.44 -0.54 -24.21
C GLY A 44 20.68 -1.26 -24.75
N LEU A 45 20.53 -2.22 -25.66
CA LEU A 45 21.64 -2.90 -26.31
C LEU A 45 22.51 -1.98 -27.17
N LYS A 46 21.91 -1.00 -27.87
CA LYS A 46 22.65 -0.07 -28.75
C LYS A 46 23.42 1.02 -28.00
N LYS A 47 22.98 1.43 -26.81
CA LYS A 47 23.58 2.59 -26.11
C LYS A 47 24.80 2.28 -25.24
N ASN A 48 24.96 1.04 -24.77
CA ASN A 48 25.96 0.73 -23.74
C ASN A 48 26.69 -0.59 -24.02
N HIS A 49 28.03 -0.54 -24.02
CA HIS A 49 28.90 -1.74 -23.98
C HIS A 49 28.54 -2.58 -22.75
N LEU A 50 28.39 -3.90 -22.94
CA LEU A 50 28.19 -4.84 -21.85
C LEU A 50 29.55 -5.03 -21.15
N ASP A 51 29.71 -4.43 -19.98
CA ASP A 51 30.87 -4.65 -19.12
C ASP A 51 30.55 -5.78 -18.12
N PHE A 52 31.43 -6.75 -17.98
CA PHE A 52 31.27 -7.91 -17.08
C PHE A 52 32.44 -8.04 -16.10
N ARG A 53 33.19 -6.96 -15.88
CA ARG A 53 34.40 -6.98 -15.05
C ARG A 53 34.11 -7.30 -13.59
N ASN A 54 32.98 -6.83 -13.05
CA ASN A 54 32.63 -7.02 -11.64
C ASN A 54 31.22 -7.58 -11.45
N VAL A 55 30.97 -8.18 -10.28
CA VAL A 55 29.65 -8.73 -9.89
C VAL A 55 28.56 -7.66 -9.95
N GLU A 56 28.88 -6.41 -9.62
CA GLU A 56 27.94 -5.29 -9.75
C GLU A 56 27.52 -5.06 -11.21
N ASP A 57 28.45 -5.16 -12.16
CA ASP A 57 28.14 -4.96 -13.59
C ASP A 57 27.32 -6.13 -14.15
N ILE A 58 27.57 -7.36 -13.67
CA ILE A 58 26.75 -8.54 -13.97
C ILE A 58 25.32 -8.33 -13.46
N ILE A 59 25.15 -7.87 -12.21
CA ILE A 59 23.84 -7.57 -11.62
C ILE A 59 23.16 -6.43 -12.39
N ARG A 60 23.86 -5.33 -12.67
CA ARG A 60 23.34 -4.20 -13.44
C ARG A 60 22.89 -4.61 -14.84
N ASN A 61 23.65 -5.48 -15.51
CA ASN A 61 23.30 -6.00 -16.83
C ASN A 61 22.12 -6.98 -16.76
N PHE A 62 22.00 -7.78 -15.70
CA PHE A 62 20.87 -8.68 -15.47
C PHE A 62 19.56 -7.92 -15.21
N PHE A 63 19.61 -6.82 -14.45
CA PHE A 63 18.46 -5.96 -14.15
C PHE A 63 18.32 -4.75 -15.09
N ARG A 64 19.04 -4.73 -16.22
CA ARG A 64 19.08 -3.57 -17.14
C ARG A 64 17.80 -3.40 -17.95
N PHE A 65 17.05 -4.47 -18.10
CA PHE A 65 15.87 -4.51 -18.94
C PHE A 65 14.64 -4.15 -18.11
N GLU A 66 13.77 -3.32 -18.68
CA GLU A 66 12.43 -3.11 -18.11
C GLU A 66 11.73 -4.45 -17.94
N SER A 67 10.76 -4.52 -17.03
CA SER A 67 9.97 -5.75 -16.93
C SER A 67 9.22 -6.01 -18.25
N PRO A 68 9.22 -7.28 -18.72
CA PRO A 68 8.40 -7.68 -19.86
C PRO A 68 6.90 -7.70 -19.53
N LEU A 69 6.53 -7.49 -18.27
CA LEU A 69 5.15 -7.47 -17.79
C LEU A 69 4.71 -6.03 -17.45
N SER A 70 3.44 -5.75 -17.68
CA SER A 70 2.81 -4.45 -17.47
C SER A 70 1.49 -4.60 -16.71
N THR A 71 1.00 -3.49 -16.16
CA THR A 71 -0.28 -3.38 -15.46
C THR A 71 -1.45 -3.03 -16.39
N ASP A 72 -1.28 -3.16 -17.71
CA ASP A 72 -2.37 -2.92 -18.68
C ASP A 72 -3.54 -3.88 -18.47
N GLY A 73 -3.27 -5.11 -18.02
CA GLY A 73 -4.32 -6.11 -17.77
C GLY A 73 -5.22 -5.73 -16.60
N ILE A 74 -4.63 -5.35 -15.46
CA ILE A 74 -5.40 -4.89 -14.30
C ILE A 74 -6.16 -3.60 -14.60
N GLU A 75 -5.62 -2.68 -15.41
CA GLU A 75 -6.36 -1.50 -15.89
C GLU A 75 -7.62 -1.92 -16.65
N GLU A 76 -7.46 -2.78 -17.64
CA GLU A 76 -8.54 -3.25 -18.50
C GLU A 76 -9.62 -3.97 -17.68
N TYR A 77 -9.20 -4.85 -16.78
CA TYR A 77 -10.10 -5.54 -15.86
C TYR A 77 -10.89 -4.55 -15.01
N MET A 78 -10.22 -3.60 -14.34
CA MET A 78 -10.90 -2.64 -13.46
C MET A 78 -11.84 -1.72 -14.24
N ARG A 79 -11.44 -1.28 -15.44
CA ARG A 79 -12.26 -0.43 -16.32
C ARG A 79 -13.56 -1.12 -16.73
N ASN A 80 -13.52 -2.43 -16.96
CA ASN A 80 -14.68 -3.22 -17.39
C ASN A 80 -15.53 -3.74 -16.21
N ALA A 81 -14.88 -4.06 -15.09
CA ALA A 81 -15.53 -4.68 -13.95
C ALA A 81 -16.16 -3.65 -12.99
N MET A 82 -15.78 -2.38 -13.07
CA MET A 82 -16.39 -1.34 -12.25
C MET A 82 -17.62 -0.71 -12.90
N THR A 83 -18.64 -0.43 -12.09
CA THR A 83 -19.85 0.28 -12.52
C THR A 83 -19.58 1.75 -12.85
N ALA A 84 -18.61 2.37 -12.17
CA ALA A 84 -18.23 3.76 -12.39
C ALA A 84 -16.71 3.92 -12.24
N ASN A 85 -16.04 4.53 -13.23
CA ASN A 85 -14.58 4.64 -13.30
C ASN A 85 -14.05 6.04 -12.92
N ASP A 86 -14.82 6.79 -12.14
CA ASP A 86 -14.48 8.14 -11.69
C ASP A 86 -14.62 8.26 -10.18
N PHE A 87 -13.62 8.83 -9.51
CA PHE A 87 -13.63 8.99 -8.05
C PHE A 87 -14.81 9.82 -7.54
N LYS A 88 -15.33 10.76 -8.35
CA LYS A 88 -16.46 11.63 -7.97
C LYS A 88 -17.80 10.91 -8.04
N SER A 89 -17.85 9.75 -8.69
CA SER A 89 -19.08 8.98 -8.91
C SER A 89 -19.29 7.85 -7.89
N LEU A 90 -18.34 7.67 -6.96
CA LEU A 90 -18.42 6.66 -5.92
C LEU A 90 -19.19 7.20 -4.71
N ASP A 91 -19.95 6.33 -4.05
CA ASP A 91 -20.68 6.68 -2.81
C ASP A 91 -19.71 6.91 -1.64
N ALA A 92 -18.61 6.16 -1.62
CA ALA A 92 -17.56 6.26 -0.61
C ALA A 92 -16.30 6.94 -1.18
N ASP A 93 -15.61 7.70 -0.34
CA ASP A 93 -14.36 8.36 -0.70
C ASP A 93 -13.23 7.33 -0.85
N LEU A 94 -12.88 7.07 -2.12
CA LEU A 94 -11.77 6.20 -2.48
C LEU A 94 -10.49 7.01 -2.67
N PHE A 95 -9.40 6.52 -2.08
CA PHE A 95 -8.06 7.05 -2.26
C PHE A 95 -7.14 5.92 -2.73
N ILE A 96 -6.45 6.13 -3.84
CA ILE A 96 -5.46 5.20 -4.38
C ILE A 96 -4.12 5.91 -4.46
N ILE A 97 -3.04 5.23 -4.08
CA ILE A 97 -1.74 5.87 -3.87
C ILE A 97 -0.74 5.25 -4.83
N ALA A 98 0.05 6.08 -5.51
CA ALA A 98 1.18 5.60 -6.28
C ALA A 98 2.41 6.48 -6.05
N THR A 99 3.58 5.85 -6.07
CA THR A 99 4.86 6.55 -5.88
C THR A 99 5.35 7.04 -7.23
N ARG A 100 5.78 8.30 -7.34
CA ARG A 100 6.40 8.80 -8.58
C ARG A 100 7.74 8.12 -8.78
N LEU A 101 7.98 7.56 -9.96
CA LEU A 101 9.28 7.00 -10.31
C LEU A 101 10.36 8.10 -10.32
N ASN A 102 10.00 9.25 -10.91
CA ASN A 102 10.84 10.44 -10.97
C ASN A 102 10.20 11.54 -10.10
N PRO A 103 10.46 11.54 -8.78
CA PRO A 103 9.87 12.52 -7.88
C PRO A 103 10.43 13.92 -8.17
N ILE A 104 9.59 14.93 -7.95
CA ILE A 104 10.01 16.33 -7.94
C ILE A 104 10.17 16.79 -6.48
N PRO A 105 10.99 17.80 -6.18
CA PRO A 105 11.15 18.30 -4.82
C PRO A 105 9.80 18.59 -4.15
N GLY A 106 9.57 18.01 -2.97
CA GLY A 106 8.32 18.16 -2.21
C GLY A 106 7.15 17.31 -2.71
N THR A 107 7.26 16.52 -3.78
CA THR A 107 6.21 15.58 -4.22
C THR A 107 6.79 14.24 -4.65
N TYR A 108 6.71 13.26 -3.75
CA TYR A 108 7.18 11.90 -3.98
C TYR A 108 6.09 10.93 -4.40
N LYS A 109 4.83 11.26 -4.13
CA LYS A 109 3.69 10.38 -4.43
C LYS A 109 2.45 11.18 -4.79
N ASP A 110 1.57 10.51 -5.53
CA ASP A 110 0.24 11.02 -5.83
C ASP A 110 -0.79 10.18 -5.08
N VAL A 111 -1.82 10.86 -4.59
CA VAL A 111 -3.02 10.26 -4.04
C VAL A 111 -4.17 10.59 -4.99
N PHE A 112 -4.60 9.60 -5.76
CA PHE A 112 -5.74 9.72 -6.66
C PHE A 112 -7.03 9.63 -5.86
N CYS A 113 -7.86 10.66 -5.92
CA CYS A 113 -9.13 10.76 -5.20
C CYS A 113 -10.07 11.78 -5.84
N LYS A 114 -11.19 12.13 -5.19
CA LYS A 114 -12.19 13.06 -5.73
C LYS A 114 -11.82 14.55 -5.67
N LYS A 115 -10.76 14.95 -4.95
CA LYS A 115 -10.38 16.35 -4.69
C LYS A 115 -8.89 16.60 -4.93
N ASP A 116 -8.58 17.80 -5.40
CA ASP A 116 -7.19 18.24 -5.63
C ASP A 116 -6.70 19.10 -4.47
N PHE A 117 -5.56 18.73 -3.88
CA PHE A 117 -4.81 19.57 -2.94
C PHE A 117 -3.38 19.05 -2.75
N HIS A 118 -2.48 19.87 -2.22
CA HIS A 118 -1.11 19.46 -1.93
C HIS A 118 -0.89 19.35 -0.41
N ASN A 119 -0.38 18.20 0.03
CA ASN A 119 0.07 18.00 1.40
C ASN A 119 1.60 18.00 1.45
N ALA A 120 2.16 19.16 1.79
CA ALA A 120 3.61 19.34 1.91
C ALA A 120 4.23 18.53 3.06
N GLU A 121 3.47 18.23 4.12
CA GLU A 121 3.98 17.43 5.24
C GLU A 121 4.30 16.00 4.82
N PHE A 122 3.47 15.42 3.94
CA PHE A 122 3.64 14.04 3.48
C PHE A 122 4.18 13.95 2.05
N GLU A 123 4.64 15.07 1.49
CA GLU A 123 5.16 15.21 0.13
C GLU A 123 4.22 14.55 -0.89
N ALA A 124 2.92 14.80 -0.72
CA ALA A 124 1.84 14.10 -1.40
C ALA A 124 0.97 15.07 -2.22
N GLN A 125 0.77 14.75 -3.49
CA GLN A 125 -0.17 15.47 -4.35
C GLN A 125 -1.49 14.71 -4.45
N TYR A 126 -2.58 15.30 -3.96
CA TYR A 126 -3.93 14.78 -4.18
C TYR A 126 -4.47 15.27 -5.51
N ARG A 127 -5.12 14.38 -6.26
CA ARG A 127 -5.56 14.68 -7.62
C ARG A 127 -6.76 13.86 -8.08
N SER A 128 -7.59 14.48 -8.90
CA SER A 128 -8.90 14.00 -9.33
C SER A 128 -9.06 13.91 -10.85
N ASP A 129 -7.97 14.15 -11.59
CA ASP A 129 -7.91 14.12 -13.04
C ASP A 129 -7.53 12.75 -13.63
N VAL A 130 -7.45 11.70 -12.80
CA VAL A 130 -7.10 10.33 -13.20
C VAL A 130 -8.27 9.40 -12.96
N LYS A 131 -8.50 8.47 -13.89
CA LYS A 131 -9.54 7.44 -13.75
C LYS A 131 -9.12 6.36 -12.76
N ILE A 132 -10.09 5.72 -12.12
CA ILE A 132 -9.80 4.75 -11.07
C ILE A 132 -8.98 3.58 -11.62
N SER A 133 -9.30 3.07 -12.81
CA SER A 133 -8.57 1.97 -13.45
C SER A 133 -7.08 2.28 -13.64
N ASP A 134 -6.76 3.50 -14.10
CA ASP A 134 -5.38 3.98 -14.26
C ASP A 134 -4.67 4.13 -12.90
N ALA A 135 -5.37 4.65 -11.90
CA ALA A 135 -4.85 4.79 -10.54
C ALA A 135 -4.52 3.43 -9.91
N VAL A 136 -5.39 2.43 -10.07
CA VAL A 136 -5.14 1.05 -9.62
C VAL A 136 -3.92 0.47 -10.33
N ALA A 137 -3.87 0.58 -11.65
CA ALA A 137 -2.75 0.07 -12.44
C ALA A 137 -1.40 0.71 -12.06
N ALA A 138 -1.40 1.99 -11.68
CA ALA A 138 -0.23 2.68 -11.15
C ALA A 138 0.15 2.19 -9.75
N SER A 139 -0.83 2.05 -8.86
CA SER A 139 -0.62 1.55 -7.50
C SER A 139 -0.14 0.10 -7.45
N CYS A 140 -0.41 -0.71 -8.48
CA CYS A 140 0.02 -2.11 -8.55
C CYS A 140 1.34 -2.32 -9.30
N ALA A 141 2.03 -1.28 -9.77
CA ALA A 141 3.26 -1.40 -10.55
C ALA A 141 4.47 -1.72 -9.67
N VAL A 142 4.55 -2.96 -9.17
CA VAL A 142 5.59 -3.44 -8.25
C VAL A 142 6.97 -3.45 -8.95
N PRO A 143 7.95 -2.67 -8.45
CA PRO A 143 9.29 -2.63 -9.04
C PRO A 143 9.95 -4.01 -9.15
N GLY A 144 10.66 -4.25 -10.25
CA GLY A 144 11.37 -5.50 -10.52
C GLY A 144 10.50 -6.64 -11.06
N ILE A 145 9.18 -6.59 -10.86
CA ILE A 145 8.22 -7.57 -11.41
C ILE A 145 7.41 -6.94 -12.54
N LEU A 146 6.97 -5.69 -12.39
CA LEU A 146 6.11 -4.98 -13.34
C LEU A 146 6.79 -3.70 -13.81
N ALA A 147 6.55 -3.33 -15.06
CA ALA A 147 7.04 -2.08 -15.61
C ALA A 147 6.35 -0.89 -14.93
N PRO A 148 7.05 0.24 -14.73
CA PRO A 148 6.41 1.48 -14.28
C PRO A 148 5.21 1.85 -15.16
N ARG A 149 4.17 2.41 -14.54
CA ARG A 149 2.94 2.81 -15.23
C ARG A 149 2.98 4.31 -15.53
N THR A 150 3.00 4.66 -16.81
CA THR A 150 2.78 6.05 -17.25
C THR A 150 1.29 6.39 -17.15
N VAL A 151 0.94 7.34 -16.29
CA VAL A 151 -0.42 7.87 -16.18
C VAL A 151 -0.46 9.27 -16.79
N ARG A 152 -1.41 9.49 -17.71
CA ARG A 152 -1.63 10.80 -18.31
C ARG A 152 -2.49 11.66 -17.39
N THR A 153 -1.99 12.82 -17.04
CA THR A 153 -2.66 13.87 -16.28
C THR A 153 -3.25 14.91 -17.24
N ASN A 154 -4.01 15.87 -16.72
CA ASN A 154 -4.45 17.02 -17.53
C ASN A 154 -3.27 17.85 -18.06
N SER A 155 -2.11 17.83 -17.40
CA SER A 155 -0.95 18.65 -17.74
C SER A 155 0.18 17.87 -18.40
N HIS A 156 0.55 16.71 -17.85
CA HIS A 156 1.78 15.97 -18.16
C HIS A 156 1.53 14.45 -18.14
N SER A 157 2.52 13.67 -18.55
CA SER A 157 2.54 12.23 -18.29
C SER A 157 3.53 11.95 -17.18
N ILE A 158 3.14 11.15 -16.18
CA ILE A 158 3.97 10.86 -15.01
C ILE A 158 4.10 9.35 -14.88
N ASP A 159 5.32 8.87 -14.69
CA ASP A 159 5.60 7.46 -14.44
C ASP A 159 5.50 7.15 -12.95
N PHE A 160 4.73 6.11 -12.65
CA PHE A 160 4.46 5.65 -11.30
C PHE A 160 4.93 4.21 -11.08
N ILE A 161 5.27 3.94 -9.83
CA ILE A 161 5.47 2.60 -9.27
C ILE A 161 4.53 2.41 -8.08
N ASP A 162 4.50 1.19 -7.57
CA ASP A 162 3.72 0.78 -6.42
C ASP A 162 3.69 1.82 -5.26
N GLY A 163 2.49 2.02 -4.72
CA GLY A 163 2.22 3.04 -3.70
C GLY A 163 2.86 2.77 -2.34
N GLU A 164 3.16 1.52 -2.04
CA GLU A 164 3.75 1.13 -0.75
C GLU A 164 5.28 1.27 -0.71
N THR A 165 5.91 1.39 -1.89
CA THR A 165 7.37 1.50 -2.03
C THR A 165 7.95 2.63 -1.16
N ARG A 166 7.38 3.84 -1.21
CA ARG A 166 7.84 4.98 -0.39
C ARG A 166 7.37 4.86 1.05
N LYS A 167 6.05 4.77 1.27
CA LYS A 167 5.43 4.79 2.59
C LYS A 167 4.29 3.77 2.67
N THR A 168 4.58 2.63 3.28
CA THR A 168 3.63 1.55 3.55
C THR A 168 2.45 2.03 4.39
N LEU A 169 1.26 1.46 4.16
CA LEU A 169 -0.03 1.69 4.86
C LEU A 169 -0.64 3.09 4.65
N SER A 170 0.19 4.11 4.47
CA SER A 170 -0.22 5.48 4.14
C SER A 170 -1.36 6.03 5.00
N THR A 171 -1.41 5.71 6.29
CA THR A 171 -2.45 6.12 7.26
C THR A 171 -2.72 7.63 7.31
N HIS A 172 -1.74 8.46 6.94
CA HIS A 172 -1.93 9.90 6.76
C HIS A 172 -3.06 10.29 5.80
N VAL A 173 -3.39 9.48 4.79
CA VAL A 173 -4.48 9.79 3.86
C VAL A 173 -5.82 9.82 4.59
N ALA A 174 -6.05 8.85 5.47
CA ALA A 174 -7.24 8.84 6.31
C ALA A 174 -7.26 10.05 7.26
N ARG A 175 -6.09 10.44 7.80
CA ARG A 175 -5.97 11.66 8.64
C ARG A 175 -6.30 12.94 7.85
N ASP A 176 -5.77 13.05 6.64
CA ASP A 176 -6.03 14.19 5.74
C ASP A 176 -7.50 14.25 5.34
N ALA A 177 -8.18 13.10 5.25
CA ALA A 177 -9.61 12.99 5.03
C ALA A 177 -10.46 13.29 6.29
N GLY A 178 -9.83 13.53 7.45
CA GLY A 178 -10.51 13.86 8.70
C GLY A 178 -11.04 12.65 9.47
N ALA A 179 -10.46 11.46 9.29
CA ALA A 179 -10.86 10.29 10.04
C ALA A 179 -10.43 10.36 11.52
N ASP A 180 -11.35 10.01 12.42
CA ASP A 180 -11.10 9.85 13.87
C ASP A 180 -10.77 8.40 14.26
N LEU A 181 -11.10 7.45 13.38
CA LEU A 181 -10.82 6.02 13.51
C LEU A 181 -10.23 5.50 12.21
N ILE A 182 -9.10 4.80 12.30
CA ILE A 182 -8.42 4.21 11.15
C ILE A 182 -8.27 2.71 11.38
N PHE A 183 -8.87 1.93 10.50
CA PHE A 183 -8.58 0.51 10.34
C PHE A 183 -7.43 0.34 9.36
N VAL A 184 -6.41 -0.40 9.78
CA VAL A 184 -5.21 -0.68 9.00
C VAL A 184 -5.11 -2.19 8.86
N SER A 185 -5.13 -2.69 7.62
CA SER A 185 -4.93 -4.10 7.35
C SER A 185 -3.71 -4.29 6.46
N HIS A 186 -2.87 -5.27 6.77
CA HIS A 186 -1.73 -5.65 5.94
C HIS A 186 -1.39 -7.13 6.06
N THR A 187 -0.71 -7.67 5.06
CA THR A 187 -0.33 -9.08 4.98
C THR A 187 1.17 -9.32 5.06
N TYR A 188 1.98 -8.26 5.26
CA TYR A 188 3.44 -8.36 5.33
C TYR A 188 3.90 -8.95 6.66
N VAL A 189 3.93 -10.29 6.72
CA VAL A 189 4.41 -11.06 7.87
C VAL A 189 5.71 -11.74 7.47
N PRO A 190 6.88 -11.27 7.94
CA PRO A 190 8.13 -11.96 7.71
C PRO A 190 8.04 -13.39 8.22
N TYR A 191 8.65 -14.33 7.48
CA TYR A 191 8.75 -15.70 7.95
C TYR A 191 9.59 -15.78 9.23
N THR A 192 9.00 -16.38 10.26
CA THR A 192 9.71 -16.83 11.46
C THR A 192 10.02 -18.30 11.29
N PHE A 193 11.26 -18.70 11.60
CA PHE A 193 11.71 -20.08 11.44
C PHE A 193 10.77 -21.07 12.14
N LYS A 194 10.29 -22.05 11.38
CA LYS A 194 9.56 -23.23 11.85
C LYS A 194 10.29 -24.48 11.37
N GLU A 195 10.40 -25.50 12.22
CA GLU A 195 11.09 -26.74 11.87
C GLU A 195 10.45 -27.45 10.67
N GLU A 196 9.12 -27.45 10.61
CA GLU A 196 8.30 -28.05 9.55
C GLU A 196 8.64 -27.50 8.15
N ILE A 197 8.87 -26.19 8.04
CA ILE A 197 9.17 -25.49 6.78
C ILE A 197 10.70 -25.43 6.57
N GLY A 198 11.48 -25.24 7.64
CA GLY A 198 12.93 -25.17 7.60
C GLY A 198 13.48 -23.84 7.08
N SER A 199 14.76 -23.83 6.67
CA SER A 199 15.45 -22.60 6.24
C SER A 199 14.98 -22.14 4.87
N LEU A 200 14.68 -20.83 4.72
CA LEU A 200 14.31 -20.24 3.43
C LEU A 200 15.40 -20.36 2.35
N LYS A 201 16.65 -20.59 2.74
CA LYS A 201 17.79 -20.78 1.82
C LYS A 201 17.55 -21.91 0.80
N LYS A 202 16.78 -22.95 1.17
CA LYS A 202 16.49 -24.08 0.28
C LYS A 202 15.43 -23.79 -0.79
N TYR A 203 14.74 -22.66 -0.71
CA TYR A 203 13.66 -22.26 -1.63
C TYR A 203 14.10 -21.21 -2.67
N GLY A 204 15.40 -21.02 -2.85
CA GLY A 204 15.98 -20.19 -3.90
C GLY A 204 15.98 -18.68 -3.61
N MET A 205 16.61 -17.94 -4.54
CA MET A 205 16.88 -16.50 -4.40
C MET A 205 15.61 -15.65 -4.29
N TYR A 206 14.54 -16.00 -5.00
CA TYR A 206 13.27 -15.26 -4.96
C TYR A 206 12.68 -15.24 -3.54
N THR A 207 12.62 -16.40 -2.87
CA THR A 207 12.08 -16.51 -1.52
C THR A 207 12.91 -15.69 -0.51
N VAL A 208 14.23 -15.69 -0.66
CA VAL A 208 15.13 -14.86 0.16
C VAL A 208 14.91 -13.37 -0.09
N ALA A 209 14.73 -12.96 -1.35
CA ALA A 209 14.43 -11.58 -1.71
C ALA A 209 13.07 -11.12 -1.16
N THR A 210 12.03 -11.95 -1.29
CA THR A 210 10.70 -11.68 -0.71
C THR A 210 10.78 -11.54 0.80
N GLN A 211 11.50 -12.42 1.49
CA GLN A 211 11.74 -12.29 2.93
C GLN A 211 12.43 -10.97 3.27
N ALA A 212 13.44 -10.56 2.51
CA ALA A 212 14.12 -9.28 2.75
C ALA A 212 13.16 -8.08 2.60
N VAL A 213 12.31 -8.08 1.57
CA VAL A 213 11.26 -7.06 1.40
C VAL A 213 10.30 -7.05 2.58
N TYR A 214 9.85 -8.23 3.03
CA TYR A 214 8.90 -8.34 4.13
C TYR A 214 9.49 -7.84 5.45
N ILE A 215 10.76 -8.14 5.72
CA ILE A 215 11.49 -7.60 6.86
C ILE A 215 11.55 -6.06 6.79
N LEU A 216 11.89 -5.49 5.64
CA LEU A 216 11.96 -4.03 5.46
C LEU A 216 10.59 -3.37 5.67
N VAL A 217 9.52 -3.96 5.12
CA VAL A 217 8.15 -3.44 5.28
C VAL A 217 7.71 -3.55 6.75
N SER A 218 7.90 -4.72 7.37
CA SER A 218 7.57 -4.93 8.79
C SER A 218 8.33 -3.96 9.70
N GLN A 219 9.62 -3.73 9.44
CA GLN A 219 10.41 -2.73 10.16
C GLN A 219 9.85 -1.31 10.01
N LYS A 220 9.39 -0.91 8.81
CA LYS A 220 8.73 0.39 8.60
C LYS A 220 7.44 0.52 9.42
N ILE A 221 6.65 -0.56 9.49
CA ILE A 221 5.39 -0.60 10.26
C ILE A 221 5.68 -0.50 11.76
N GLU A 222 6.60 -1.30 12.29
CA GLU A 222 6.96 -1.28 13.70
C GLU A 222 7.59 0.06 14.12
N ASN A 223 8.45 0.64 13.29
CA ASN A 223 8.98 1.99 13.55
C ASN A 223 7.88 3.05 13.59
N ALA A 224 6.87 2.95 12.72
CA ALA A 224 5.73 3.87 12.75
C ALA A 224 4.93 3.72 14.06
N LYS A 225 4.71 2.49 14.54
CA LYS A 225 4.06 2.22 15.83
C LYS A 225 4.89 2.76 17.00
N LEU A 226 6.20 2.54 17.01
CA LEU A 226 7.10 3.04 18.05
C LEU A 226 7.10 4.56 18.12
N ILE A 227 7.19 5.25 16.98
CA ILE A 227 7.12 6.72 16.91
C ILE A 227 5.76 7.22 17.42
N TYR A 228 4.67 6.56 17.05
CA TYR A 228 3.34 6.92 17.53
C TYR A 228 3.21 6.72 19.05
N GLY A 229 3.71 5.60 19.58
CA GLY A 229 3.77 5.31 21.00
C GLY A 229 4.58 6.35 21.78
N ALA A 230 5.77 6.70 21.29
CA ALA A 230 6.61 7.73 21.91
C ALA A 230 5.92 9.10 21.97
N LYS A 231 5.19 9.50 20.91
CA LYS A 231 4.39 10.74 20.91
C LYS A 231 3.29 10.70 21.95
N ARG A 232 2.57 9.57 22.05
CA ARG A 232 1.54 9.35 23.07
C ARG A 232 2.12 9.47 24.49
N ASP A 233 3.25 8.82 24.73
CA ASP A 233 3.88 8.78 26.05
C ASP A 233 4.44 10.15 26.45
N ALA A 234 4.97 10.92 25.50
CA ALA A 234 5.37 12.31 25.71
C ALA A 234 4.17 13.19 26.10
N VAL A 235 3.07 13.09 25.35
CA VAL A 235 1.81 13.82 25.65
C VAL A 235 1.27 13.45 27.03
N ASN A 236 1.26 12.16 27.37
CA ASN A 236 0.81 11.68 28.68
C ASN A 236 1.73 12.15 29.82
N SER A 237 3.03 12.19 29.58
CA SER A 237 4.01 12.69 30.56
C SER A 237 3.81 14.18 30.84
N VAL A 238 3.57 14.99 29.81
CA VAL A 238 3.26 16.42 29.97
C VAL A 238 1.91 16.62 30.66
N LYS A 239 0.88 15.85 30.30
CA LYS A 239 -0.43 15.87 30.99
C LYS A 239 -0.27 15.58 32.49
N ARG A 240 0.55 14.57 32.85
CA ARG A 240 0.86 14.24 34.25
C ARG A 240 1.57 15.40 34.95
N PHE A 241 2.59 15.98 34.33
CA PHE A 241 3.31 17.13 34.87
C PHE A 241 2.42 18.36 35.12
N ILE A 242 1.52 18.67 34.18
CA ILE A 242 0.52 19.75 34.32
C ILE A 242 -0.38 19.52 35.54
N LYS A 243 -0.81 18.27 35.74
CA LYS A 243 -1.67 17.88 36.87
C LYS A 243 -0.94 17.99 38.20
N GLU A 244 0.31 17.51 38.28
CA GLU A 244 1.15 17.57 39.47
C GLU A 244 1.53 19.00 39.86
N SER A 245 1.88 19.84 38.87
CA SER A 245 2.27 21.24 39.08
C SER A 245 1.10 22.19 39.34
N LYS A 246 -0.15 21.69 39.33
CA LYS A 246 -1.39 22.50 39.45
C LYS A 246 -1.39 23.71 38.51
N MET A 247 -0.90 23.54 37.29
CA MET A 247 -0.71 24.63 36.34
C MET A 247 -2.07 25.30 35.97
N PRO A 248 -2.13 26.64 35.85
CA PRO A 248 -3.35 27.32 35.44
C PRO A 248 -3.90 26.80 34.10
N LYS A 249 -5.23 26.58 34.03
CA LYS A 249 -5.90 25.96 32.87
C LYS A 249 -5.57 26.62 31.54
N ASN A 250 -5.41 27.94 31.51
CA ASN A 250 -5.10 28.69 30.28
C ASN A 250 -3.68 28.41 29.77
N MET A 251 -2.70 28.30 30.68
CA MET A 251 -1.32 27.98 30.34
C MET A 251 -1.20 26.51 29.91
N ALA A 252 -1.86 25.60 30.64
CA ALA A 252 -1.95 24.19 30.28
C ALA A 252 -2.53 23.98 28.87
N ARG A 253 -3.62 24.66 28.53
CA ARG A 253 -4.22 24.60 27.18
C ARG A 253 -3.25 25.09 26.10
N LYS A 254 -2.57 26.21 26.33
CA LYS A 254 -1.62 26.78 25.35
C LYS A 254 -0.42 25.85 25.14
N LEU A 255 0.14 25.31 26.22
CA LEU A 255 1.23 24.34 26.18
C LEU A 255 0.82 23.06 25.42
N MET A 256 -0.31 22.47 25.79
CA MET A 256 -0.81 21.27 25.12
C MET A 256 -1.09 21.51 23.65
N LYS A 257 -1.69 22.65 23.28
CA LYS A 257 -1.95 23.00 21.88
C LYS A 257 -0.64 23.12 21.08
N GLY A 258 0.39 23.75 21.66
CA GLY A 258 1.72 23.84 21.04
C GLY A 258 2.35 22.45 20.87
N LEU A 259 2.38 21.66 21.94
CA LEU A 259 2.95 20.32 21.93
C LEU A 259 2.28 19.40 20.89
N LEU A 260 0.95 19.36 20.86
CA LEU A 260 0.22 18.54 19.89
C LEU A 260 0.47 18.98 18.45
N LYS A 261 0.59 20.29 18.21
CA LYS A 261 0.94 20.86 16.91
C LYS A 261 2.35 20.45 16.49
N ASP A 262 3.33 20.58 17.39
CA ASP A 262 4.74 20.30 17.09
C ASP A 262 4.99 18.80 16.91
N LEU A 263 4.34 17.96 17.72
CA LEU A 263 4.38 16.50 17.58
C LEU A 263 3.54 16.00 16.39
N ARG A 264 2.67 16.85 15.83
CA ARG A 264 1.68 16.51 14.78
C ARG A 264 0.87 15.27 15.15
N TYR A 265 0.46 15.23 16.41
CA TYR A 265 -0.16 14.08 17.04
C TYR A 265 -1.61 14.40 17.38
N ASN A 266 -2.53 13.54 16.96
CA ASN A 266 -3.93 13.61 17.37
C ASN A 266 -4.17 12.52 18.43
N PRO A 267 -4.39 12.88 19.71
CA PRO A 267 -4.63 11.90 20.77
C PRO A 267 -5.97 11.18 20.62
N ASP A 268 -6.92 11.76 19.89
CA ASP A 268 -8.27 11.23 19.72
C ASP A 268 -8.36 10.23 18.55
N LEU A 269 -7.30 10.16 17.73
CA LEU A 269 -7.22 9.23 16.62
C LEU A 269 -6.97 7.80 17.12
N VAL A 270 -7.96 6.93 16.89
CA VAL A 270 -7.83 5.49 17.18
C VAL A 270 -7.33 4.78 15.92
N GLN A 271 -6.25 4.00 16.04
CA GLN A 271 -5.74 3.18 14.95
C GLN A 271 -5.77 1.71 15.36
N ILE A 272 -6.53 0.90 14.62
CA ILE A 272 -6.65 -0.54 14.82
C ILE A 272 -5.92 -1.22 13.67
N THR A 273 -4.90 -2.04 13.99
CA THR A 273 -4.09 -2.72 12.97
C THR A 273 -4.36 -4.22 13.02
N THR A 274 -4.84 -4.77 11.90
CA THR A 274 -5.11 -6.20 11.73
C THR A 274 -4.05 -6.80 10.80
N CYS A 275 -3.46 -7.91 11.23
CA CYS A 275 -2.47 -8.63 10.46
C CYS A 275 -2.63 -10.13 10.73
N PRO A 276 -2.75 -10.99 9.71
CA PRO A 276 -2.78 -12.43 9.92
C PRO A 276 -1.51 -12.87 10.65
N SER A 277 -1.64 -13.79 11.60
CA SER A 277 -0.51 -14.28 12.41
C SER A 277 0.10 -15.58 11.87
N ASP A 278 -0.49 -16.17 10.84
CA ASP A 278 -0.12 -17.49 10.33
C ASP A 278 1.08 -17.43 9.36
N PRO A 279 2.21 -18.09 9.67
CA PRO A 279 3.39 -18.17 8.80
C PRO A 279 3.17 -18.88 7.47
N GLU A 280 2.09 -19.67 7.31
CA GLU A 280 1.73 -20.19 5.98
C GLU A 280 1.43 -19.07 4.99
N PHE A 281 1.01 -17.88 5.46
CA PHE A 281 0.78 -16.74 4.59
C PHE A 281 2.03 -16.35 3.81
N PHE A 282 3.20 -16.37 4.44
CA PHE A 282 4.46 -16.05 3.77
C PHE A 282 4.78 -17.03 2.63
N MET A 283 4.49 -18.32 2.85
CA MET A 283 4.79 -19.38 1.88
C MET A 283 3.77 -19.46 0.75
N LYS A 284 2.63 -18.77 0.87
CA LYS A 284 1.59 -18.74 -0.15
C LYS A 284 1.78 -17.54 -1.09
N PRO A 285 1.46 -17.69 -2.38
CA PRO A 285 1.51 -16.55 -3.28
C PRO A 285 0.43 -15.54 -2.89
N HIS A 286 0.83 -14.39 -2.34
CA HIS A 286 -0.09 -13.32 -1.94
C HIS A 286 -0.87 -12.71 -3.11
N PHE A 287 -0.42 -12.93 -4.34
CA PHE A 287 -1.09 -12.53 -5.58
C PHE A 287 -1.76 -13.72 -6.29
N SER A 288 -1.94 -14.87 -5.60
CA SER A 288 -2.56 -16.04 -6.21
C SER A 288 -4.06 -15.84 -6.40
N PRO A 289 -4.59 -16.02 -7.63
CA PRO A 289 -6.01 -16.15 -7.86
C PRO A 289 -6.55 -17.55 -7.47
N ASP A 290 -5.74 -18.36 -6.77
CA ASP A 290 -6.15 -19.67 -6.26
C ASP A 290 -7.29 -19.54 -5.24
N LYS A 291 -8.39 -20.24 -5.49
CA LYS A 291 -9.63 -20.12 -4.72
C LYS A 291 -9.47 -20.60 -3.28
N ASP A 292 -8.74 -21.69 -3.07
CA ASP A 292 -8.53 -22.27 -1.73
C ASP A 292 -7.63 -21.36 -0.89
N CYS A 293 -6.59 -20.81 -1.50
CA CYS A 293 -5.74 -19.79 -0.91
C CYS A 293 -6.55 -18.53 -0.55
N ALA A 294 -7.32 -17.99 -1.51
CA ALA A 294 -8.16 -16.82 -1.30
C ALA A 294 -9.18 -17.01 -0.18
N LYS A 295 -9.86 -18.16 -0.15
CA LYS A 295 -10.81 -18.52 0.91
C LYS A 295 -10.14 -18.50 2.29
N ARG A 296 -9.00 -19.18 2.44
CA ARG A 296 -8.26 -19.21 3.71
C ARG A 296 -7.80 -17.81 4.13
N ILE A 297 -7.34 -16.98 3.19
CA ILE A 297 -6.93 -15.59 3.45
C ILE A 297 -8.10 -14.78 4.00
N ILE A 298 -9.28 -14.90 3.38
CA ILE A 298 -10.50 -14.21 3.80
C ILE A 298 -10.93 -14.67 5.21
N GLU A 299 -10.98 -15.97 5.45
CA GLU A 299 -11.37 -16.55 6.75
C GLU A 299 -10.46 -16.07 7.89
N HIS A 300 -9.13 -16.17 7.72
CA HIS A 300 -8.17 -15.71 8.72
C HIS A 300 -8.22 -14.19 8.92
N GLY A 301 -8.39 -13.42 7.84
CA GLY A 301 -8.54 -11.97 7.91
C GLY A 301 -9.78 -11.56 8.69
N TYR A 302 -10.90 -12.28 8.50
CA TYR A 302 -12.14 -12.07 9.22
C TYR A 302 -12.02 -12.41 10.71
N GLU A 303 -11.49 -13.60 11.04
CA GLU A 303 -11.27 -14.02 12.44
C GLU A 303 -10.35 -13.06 13.20
N GLN A 304 -9.23 -12.68 12.57
CA GLN A 304 -8.29 -11.73 13.16
C GLN A 304 -8.92 -10.35 13.33
N GLY A 305 -9.69 -9.89 12.33
CA GLY A 305 -10.45 -8.64 12.42
C GLY A 305 -11.43 -8.64 13.59
N LEU A 306 -12.23 -9.70 13.77
CA LEU A 306 -13.13 -9.82 14.91
C LEU A 306 -12.40 -9.81 16.25
N LYS A 307 -11.28 -10.52 16.35
CA LYS A 307 -10.45 -10.56 17.55
C LYS A 307 -9.93 -9.16 17.90
N ASP A 308 -9.38 -8.44 16.94
CA ASP A 308 -8.82 -7.11 17.15
C ASP A 308 -9.91 -6.07 17.46
N LEU A 309 -11.11 -6.23 16.89
CA LEU A 309 -12.28 -5.38 17.15
C LEU A 309 -12.93 -5.66 18.50
N SER A 310 -12.86 -6.88 19.03
CA SER A 310 -13.55 -7.29 20.26
C SER A 310 -13.14 -6.48 21.51
N GLY A 311 -11.94 -5.88 21.48
CA GLY A 311 -11.45 -5.00 22.54
C GLY A 311 -12.02 -3.59 22.52
N TYR A 312 -12.79 -3.23 21.49
CA TYR A 312 -13.34 -1.88 21.30
C TYR A 312 -14.86 -1.89 21.48
N ARG A 313 -15.37 -0.91 22.23
CA ARG A 313 -16.80 -0.62 22.32
C ARG A 313 -17.09 0.58 21.42
N PHE A 314 -17.78 0.34 20.33
CA PHE A 314 -18.28 1.40 19.47
C PHE A 314 -19.66 1.81 19.97
N GLU A 315 -19.82 3.07 20.38
CA GLU A 315 -21.14 3.67 20.58
C GLU A 315 -21.67 4.00 19.18
N LEU A 316 -22.67 3.24 18.73
CA LEU A 316 -23.41 3.47 17.48
C LEU A 316 -24.45 4.57 17.67
#